data_AF-A0A9W9HLY0-F1
#
_entry.id   AF-A0A9W9HLY0-F1
#
_cell.length_a   1.000
_cell.length_b   1.000
_cell.length_c   1.000
_cell.angle_alpha   90.00
_cell.angle_beta   90.00
_cell.angle_gamma   90.00
#
_symmetry.space_group_name_H-M   'P 1'
#
loop_
_entity.id
_entity.type
_entity.pdbx_description
1 polymer ?
#
loop_
_entity_poly.entity_id
_entity_poly.type
_entity_poly.pdbx_seq_one_letter_code
_entity_poly.pdbx_strand_id
1 'polypeptide(L)'
;MITTDEEETYRARPDGPDEDEVSRQARQGLPLALPWGREIIRLGTTFFSDRQTTMNPWSDETPFVLSELHMIKKELHAEYGTNSTFKKVSTRKTCETGNHLSLGFGVGVGLPYLASVNVKGTYDEHLQENKDSDKISLTSSCRAGTIEFQSQPRLTLEAIKEIKYGGGFEGLCQRYGDYYLAGYRLGGDTGILMSASGQSRTEIEKYGITATVTVLLISASEHWEKEFQSFRSGRQVRLLGYDTLDNKHWQNFSAAGDDIKEVDAWACGGSAVDSNSLLADTNAIMTRSENILERVSEVLERHGYRNGESLTYVQCEELVQEGIVVELLLQPMSRLRDVILWRNERNII
;
A
#
# COMPACT_ATOMS: atom_id res chain seq x y z
N MET A 1 -2.70 12.15 33.48
CA MET A 1 -3.49 13.37 33.32
C MET A 1 -2.61 14.34 32.57
N ILE A 2 -2.79 14.40 31.25
CA ILE A 2 -2.16 15.42 30.41
C ILE A 2 -3.02 16.67 30.57
N THR A 3 -2.40 17.78 30.94
CA THR A 3 -3.08 19.05 31.22
C THR A 3 -3.55 19.70 29.92
N THR A 4 -4.67 20.42 29.98
CA THR A 4 -5.31 21.14 28.86
C THR A 4 -4.36 22.05 28.07
N ASP A 5 -3.27 22.51 28.68
CA ASP A 5 -2.24 23.31 28.02
C ASP A 5 -1.37 22.51 27.02
N GLU A 6 -1.19 21.20 27.21
CA GLU A 6 -0.47 20.35 26.23
C GLU A 6 -1.34 20.02 25.01
N GLU A 7 -2.68 19.93 25.17
CA GLU A 7 -3.62 19.81 24.04
C GLU A 7 -3.66 21.09 23.20
N GLU A 8 -3.61 22.27 23.84
CA GLU A 8 -3.53 23.54 23.11
C GLU A 8 -2.16 23.72 22.43
N THR A 9 -1.08 23.26 23.06
CA THR A 9 0.26 23.30 22.45
C THR A 9 0.42 22.30 21.30
N TYR A 10 -0.26 21.15 21.35
CA TYR A 10 -0.34 20.19 20.23
C TYR A 10 -1.13 20.76 19.05
N ARG A 11 -2.13 21.61 19.31
CA ARG A 11 -2.93 22.32 18.28
C ARG A 11 -2.27 23.59 17.74
N ALA A 12 -1.29 24.14 18.45
CA ALA A 12 -0.66 25.43 18.14
C ALA A 12 0.70 25.32 17.44
N ARG A 13 1.07 24.15 16.88
CA ARG A 13 2.19 24.09 15.93
C ARG A 13 1.82 24.84 14.64
N PRO A 14 2.77 25.52 13.98
CA PRO A 14 2.53 26.17 12.68
C PRO A 14 2.12 25.16 11.59
N ASP A 15 2.46 23.90 11.81
CA ASP A 15 1.96 22.74 11.08
C ASP A 15 0.67 22.29 11.80
N GLY A 16 -0.50 22.57 11.20
CA GLY A 16 -1.81 22.16 11.74
C GLY A 16 -1.95 20.64 11.86
N PRO A 17 -3.16 20.08 12.10
CA PRO A 17 -3.37 18.64 12.08
C PRO A 17 -3.02 18.11 10.69
N ASP A 18 -1.81 17.58 10.61
CA ASP A 18 -1.10 16.83 9.57
C ASP A 18 -1.61 17.02 8.13
N GLU A 19 -0.89 17.84 7.37
CA GLU A 19 -0.83 17.67 5.93
C GLU A 19 -0.44 16.22 5.62
N ASP A 20 -1.26 15.50 4.84
CA ASP A 20 -0.95 14.13 4.45
C ASP A 20 0.35 14.08 3.61
N GLU A 21 1.08 12.97 3.70
CA GLU A 21 2.38 12.83 3.01
C GLU A 21 2.27 13.03 1.49
N VAL A 22 1.14 12.67 0.88
CA VAL A 22 0.90 12.82 -0.56
C VAL A 22 0.75 14.29 -0.91
N SER A 23 -0.03 15.08 -0.15
CA SER A 23 -0.04 16.55 -0.24
C SER A 23 1.37 17.13 -0.20
N ARG A 24 2.17 16.66 0.77
CA ARG A 24 3.50 17.22 1.05
C ARG A 24 4.46 16.95 -0.09
N GLN A 25 4.49 15.72 -0.59
CA GLN A 25 5.29 15.34 -1.76
C GLN A 25 4.79 16.05 -3.02
N ALA A 26 3.47 16.19 -3.18
CA ALA A 26 2.86 16.86 -4.32
C ALA A 26 3.26 18.34 -4.38
N ARG A 27 3.18 19.06 -3.25
CA ARG A 27 3.63 20.46 -3.13
C ARG A 27 5.10 20.65 -3.47
N GLN A 28 5.94 19.66 -3.18
CA GLN A 28 7.36 19.69 -3.51
C GLN A 28 7.67 19.28 -4.96
N GLY A 29 6.66 18.87 -5.74
CA GLY A 29 6.86 18.38 -7.11
C GLY A 29 7.69 17.10 -7.16
N LEU A 30 7.55 16.24 -6.14
CA LEU A 30 8.20 14.94 -6.06
C LEU A 30 7.33 13.85 -6.67
N PRO A 31 7.91 12.78 -7.24
CA PRO A 31 7.13 11.62 -7.69
C PRO A 31 6.31 11.04 -6.54
N LEU A 32 5.11 10.57 -6.86
CA LEU A 32 4.20 9.96 -5.89
C LEU A 32 4.13 8.45 -6.14
N ALA A 33 4.14 7.68 -5.06
CA ALA A 33 3.84 6.25 -5.10
C ALA A 33 2.54 6.02 -4.31
N LEU A 34 1.47 5.70 -5.03
CA LEU A 34 0.16 5.52 -4.42
C LEU A 34 -0.13 4.03 -4.26
N PRO A 35 -0.42 3.52 -3.05
CA PRO A 35 -0.80 2.14 -2.84
C PRO A 35 -2.09 1.84 -3.59
N TRP A 36 -2.13 0.73 -4.33
CA TRP A 36 -3.21 0.45 -5.27
C TRP A 36 -3.82 -0.93 -5.06
N GLY A 37 -4.95 -1.16 -5.75
CA GLY A 37 -5.60 -2.46 -5.81
C GLY A 37 -5.89 -2.86 -7.25
N ARG A 38 -7.08 -3.42 -7.48
CA ARG A 38 -7.42 -4.08 -8.75
C ARG A 38 -8.19 -3.20 -9.74
N GLU A 39 -8.47 -1.95 -9.38
CA GLU A 39 -9.11 -1.01 -10.30
C GLU A 39 -8.14 -0.59 -11.41
N ILE A 40 -8.58 -0.64 -12.65
CA ILE A 40 -7.74 -0.30 -13.79
C ILE A 40 -7.61 1.22 -13.93
N ILE A 41 -6.39 1.72 -13.73
CA ILE A 41 -5.97 3.05 -14.17
C ILE A 41 -4.85 2.88 -15.19
N ARG A 42 -5.07 3.35 -16.42
CA ARG A 42 -4.12 3.16 -17.53
C ARG A 42 -2.91 4.07 -17.41
N LEU A 43 -1.73 3.57 -17.81
CA LEU A 43 -0.54 4.42 -17.95
C LEU A 43 -0.82 5.61 -18.88
N GLY A 44 -0.43 6.81 -18.44
CA GLY A 44 -0.72 8.07 -19.10
C GLY A 44 -2.01 8.76 -18.65
N THR A 45 -2.84 8.10 -17.83
CA THR A 45 -3.94 8.79 -17.13
C THR A 45 -3.36 9.82 -16.18
N THR A 46 -4.00 10.98 -16.10
CA THR A 46 -3.53 12.11 -15.31
C THR A 46 -4.28 12.25 -13.99
N PHE A 47 -3.63 12.88 -13.03
CA PHE A 47 -4.04 12.94 -11.63
C PHE A 47 -3.95 14.38 -11.12
N PHE A 48 -4.95 14.76 -10.33
CA PHE A 48 -5.08 16.05 -9.66
C PHE A 48 -4.72 15.89 -8.18
N SER A 49 -3.54 16.34 -7.78
CA SER A 49 -3.11 16.26 -6.38
C SER A 49 -3.95 17.09 -5.44
N ASP A 50 -4.52 18.20 -5.93
CA ASP A 50 -5.46 19.05 -5.18
C ASP A 50 -6.84 18.39 -4.96
N ARG A 51 -7.16 17.32 -5.71
CA ARG A 51 -8.41 16.55 -5.59
C ARG A 51 -8.26 15.24 -4.83
N GLN A 52 -7.12 15.00 -4.20
CA GLN A 52 -6.84 13.73 -3.50
C GLN A 52 -7.79 13.42 -2.33
N THR A 53 -8.48 14.43 -1.78
CA THR A 53 -9.52 14.26 -0.75
C THR A 53 -10.89 13.91 -1.33
N THR A 54 -11.03 13.90 -2.66
CA THR A 54 -12.25 13.51 -3.36
C THR A 54 -12.27 12.01 -3.66
N MET A 55 -13.43 11.50 -4.08
CA MET A 55 -13.58 10.09 -4.48
C MET A 55 -12.96 9.78 -5.84
N ASN A 56 -12.68 10.79 -6.67
CA ASN A 56 -12.07 10.60 -7.98
C ASN A 56 -11.09 11.75 -8.32
N PRO A 57 -9.79 11.56 -8.01
CA PRO A 57 -8.74 12.53 -8.36
C PRO A 57 -8.21 12.36 -9.81
N TRP A 58 -8.75 11.43 -10.59
CA TRP A 58 -8.27 11.16 -11.96
C TRP A 58 -8.98 12.06 -12.98
N SER A 59 -8.26 12.41 -14.04
CA SER A 59 -8.80 13.20 -15.15
C SER A 59 -9.44 12.31 -16.21
N ASP A 60 -10.56 12.79 -16.75
CA ASP A 60 -11.18 12.23 -17.97
C ASP A 60 -10.53 12.74 -19.26
N GLU A 61 -9.83 13.89 -19.20
CA GLU A 61 -9.07 14.48 -20.31
C GLU A 61 -7.59 14.10 -20.22
N THR A 62 -6.96 13.84 -21.37
CA THR A 62 -5.52 13.59 -21.46
C THR A 62 -4.81 14.69 -22.24
N PRO A 63 -3.66 15.20 -21.74
CA PRO A 63 -2.84 16.15 -22.48
C PRO A 63 -1.89 15.44 -23.48
N PHE A 64 -1.95 14.11 -23.58
CA PHE A 64 -0.99 13.32 -24.37
C PHE A 64 -1.55 12.92 -25.73
N VAL A 65 -0.66 12.87 -26.72
CA VAL A 65 -0.98 12.34 -28.05
C VAL A 65 -1.24 10.84 -27.93
N LEU A 66 -2.52 10.44 -27.96
CA LEU A 66 -2.93 9.06 -27.72
C LEU A 66 -2.24 8.06 -28.66
N SER A 67 -2.11 8.35 -29.95
CA SER A 67 -1.44 7.45 -30.90
C SER A 67 0.00 7.16 -30.51
N GLU A 68 0.76 8.19 -30.12
CA GLU A 68 2.14 8.05 -29.67
C GLU A 68 2.21 7.34 -28.31
N LEU A 69 1.32 7.70 -27.38
CA LEU A 69 1.20 7.06 -26.06
C LEU A 69 1.00 5.53 -26.18
N HIS A 70 0.21 5.09 -27.16
CA HIS A 70 0.03 3.67 -27.46
C HIS A 70 1.30 3.00 -28.01
N MET A 71 2.11 3.72 -28.78
CA MET A 71 3.34 3.21 -29.39
C MET A 71 4.55 3.19 -28.45
N ILE A 72 4.56 4.01 -27.39
CA ILE A 72 5.65 3.99 -26.39
C ILE A 72 5.68 2.61 -25.74
N LYS A 73 6.85 1.97 -25.69
CA LYS A 73 7.03 0.68 -25.03
C LYS A 73 6.81 0.80 -23.52
N LYS A 74 6.09 -0.16 -22.94
CA LYS A 74 5.87 -0.29 -21.49
C LYS A 74 6.82 -1.37 -20.99
N GLU A 75 8.02 -0.97 -20.58
CA GLU A 75 9.11 -1.89 -20.30
C GLU A 75 8.98 -2.45 -18.87
N LEU A 76 9.06 -3.77 -18.74
CA LEU A 76 9.11 -4.46 -17.46
C LEU A 76 10.55 -4.52 -16.95
N HIS A 77 10.82 -3.90 -15.82
CA HIS A 77 12.08 -4.02 -15.08
C HIS A 77 11.87 -4.94 -13.88
N ALA A 78 12.26 -6.20 -14.01
CA ALA A 78 12.12 -7.19 -12.94
C ALA A 78 13.24 -7.03 -11.91
N GLU A 79 12.84 -6.91 -10.64
CA GLU A 79 13.70 -6.87 -9.46
C GLU A 79 13.72 -8.23 -8.71
N TYR A 80 12.89 -9.20 -9.12
CA TYR A 80 12.80 -10.57 -8.60
C TYR A 80 12.81 -10.68 -7.06
N GLY A 81 12.19 -9.74 -6.36
CA GLY A 81 12.06 -9.80 -4.89
C GLY A 81 13.31 -9.39 -4.12
N THR A 82 14.33 -8.85 -4.78
CA THR A 82 15.53 -8.28 -4.10
C THR A 82 15.19 -7.22 -3.07
N ASN A 83 14.04 -6.55 -3.24
CA ASN A 83 13.46 -5.60 -2.30
C ASN A 83 12.27 -6.24 -1.56
N SER A 84 12.56 -7.20 -0.67
CA SER A 84 11.58 -7.75 0.26
C SER A 84 11.84 -7.23 1.66
N THR A 85 10.81 -6.75 2.35
CA THR A 85 10.94 -6.21 3.72
C THR A 85 10.01 -6.96 4.66
N PHE A 86 10.55 -7.23 5.85
CA PHE A 86 9.79 -7.79 6.95
C PHE A 86 9.86 -6.84 8.14
N LYS A 87 8.70 -6.41 8.65
CA LYS A 87 8.62 -5.48 9.79
C LYS A 87 7.72 -6.04 10.88
N LYS A 88 8.23 -6.04 12.12
CA LYS A 88 7.49 -6.37 13.33
C LYS A 88 7.41 -5.14 14.23
N VAL A 89 6.23 -4.85 14.76
CA VAL A 89 6.00 -3.77 15.72
C VAL A 89 5.19 -4.29 16.89
N SER A 90 5.58 -3.95 18.12
CA SER A 90 4.82 -4.29 19.33
C SER A 90 4.71 -3.06 20.22
N THR A 91 3.49 -2.78 20.68
CA THR A 91 3.18 -1.67 21.58
C THR A 91 2.31 -2.18 22.73
N ARG A 92 2.45 -1.56 23.91
CA ARG A 92 1.71 -1.89 25.15
C ARG A 92 0.94 -0.69 25.71
N LYS A 93 0.74 0.34 24.88
CA LYS A 93 0.08 1.59 25.25
C LYS A 93 -1.28 1.65 24.56
N THR A 94 -2.31 1.96 25.35
CA THR A 94 -3.61 2.36 24.83
C THR A 94 -3.44 3.52 23.87
N CYS A 95 -4.04 3.42 22.69
CA CYS A 95 -4.03 4.42 21.62
C CYS A 95 -2.73 4.57 20.80
N GLU A 96 -1.72 3.70 20.96
CA GLU A 96 -0.57 3.69 20.04
C GLU A 96 -0.90 2.87 18.78
N THR A 97 -1.41 3.52 17.74
CA THR A 97 -1.84 2.88 16.47
C THR A 97 -0.96 3.24 15.28
N GLY A 98 -0.33 4.42 15.28
CA GLY A 98 0.43 4.94 14.14
C GLY A 98 1.56 4.01 13.66
N ASN A 99 2.27 3.35 14.58
CA ASN A 99 3.37 2.44 14.23
C ASN A 99 2.90 1.13 13.56
N HIS A 100 1.60 0.83 13.62
CA HIS A 100 1.00 -0.37 13.07
C HIS A 100 0.30 -0.14 11.71
N LEU A 101 0.22 1.11 11.23
CA LEU A 101 -0.38 1.48 9.94
C LEU A 101 0.39 0.88 8.76
N SER A 102 -0.33 0.48 7.72
CA SER A 102 0.18 -0.22 6.55
C SER A 102 0.42 0.69 5.34
N LEU A 103 -0.31 1.81 5.24
CA LEU A 103 -0.14 2.76 4.14
C LEU A 103 1.03 3.74 4.36
N GLY A 104 1.64 3.76 5.55
CA GLY A 104 2.82 4.60 5.85
C GLY A 104 2.52 6.10 5.92
N PHE A 105 1.36 6.54 5.45
CA PHE A 105 0.82 7.87 5.63
C PHE A 105 0.21 7.92 7.04
N GLY A 106 0.92 8.53 7.98
CA GLY A 106 0.35 8.83 9.29
C GLY A 106 -0.99 9.53 9.09
N VAL A 107 -2.06 8.96 9.64
CA VAL A 107 -3.48 9.31 9.38
C VAL A 107 -4.04 8.67 8.10
N GLY A 108 -4.30 7.36 8.18
CA GLY A 108 -5.43 6.76 7.45
C GLY A 108 -6.70 7.59 7.66
N VAL A 109 -7.58 7.63 6.65
CA VAL A 109 -8.75 8.53 6.47
C VAL A 109 -8.49 9.79 5.62
N GLY A 110 -7.24 10.21 5.37
CA GLY A 110 -6.97 11.41 4.56
C GLY A 110 -7.28 11.32 3.05
N LEU A 111 -7.30 10.11 2.47
CA LEU A 111 -7.38 9.88 1.02
C LEU A 111 -8.48 8.86 0.69
N PRO A 112 -9.75 9.29 0.55
CA PRO A 112 -10.90 8.40 0.40
C PRO A 112 -10.79 7.42 -0.77
N TYR A 113 -10.24 7.87 -1.90
CA TYR A 113 -10.08 7.02 -3.08
C TYR A 113 -9.07 5.87 -2.84
N LEU A 114 -7.99 6.08 -2.08
CA LEU A 114 -7.04 5.01 -1.75
C LEU A 114 -7.65 4.01 -0.78
N ALA A 115 -8.45 4.49 0.17
CA ALA A 115 -9.12 3.65 1.14
C ALA A 115 -10.14 2.71 0.46
N SER A 116 -10.83 3.18 -0.58
CA SER A 116 -11.83 2.38 -1.30
C SER A 116 -11.25 1.32 -2.23
N VAL A 117 -10.02 1.51 -2.73
CA VAL A 117 -9.45 0.61 -3.76
C VAL A 117 -8.47 -0.43 -3.21
N ASN A 118 -8.04 -0.30 -1.95
CA ASN A 118 -7.02 -1.16 -1.36
C ASN A 118 -7.42 -1.74 0.00
N VAL A 119 -7.24 -3.05 0.20
CA VAL A 119 -7.47 -3.75 1.48
C VAL A 119 -6.65 -3.20 2.65
N LYS A 120 -5.51 -2.56 2.36
CA LYS A 120 -4.72 -1.83 3.35
C LYS A 120 -5.48 -0.64 3.95
N GLY A 121 -6.32 0.03 3.16
CA GLY A 121 -7.19 1.11 3.61
C GLY A 121 -8.18 0.62 4.66
N THR A 122 -8.89 -0.46 4.37
CA THR A 122 -9.81 -1.12 5.32
C THR A 122 -9.09 -1.60 6.59
N TYR A 123 -7.89 -2.16 6.45
CA TYR A 123 -7.08 -2.55 7.61
C TYR A 123 -6.67 -1.36 8.47
N ASP A 124 -6.21 -0.25 7.86
CA ASP A 124 -5.80 0.95 8.57
C ASP A 124 -7.00 1.63 9.26
N GLU A 125 -8.18 1.65 8.63
CA GLU A 125 -9.44 2.12 9.22
C GLU A 125 -9.79 1.32 10.48
N HIS A 126 -9.85 -0.02 10.38
CA HIS A 126 -10.13 -0.89 11.53
C HIS A 126 -9.06 -0.79 12.64
N LEU A 127 -7.80 -0.53 12.28
CA LEU A 127 -6.71 -0.33 13.25
C LEU A 127 -6.86 1.02 13.99
N GLN A 128 -7.37 2.06 13.34
CA GLN A 128 -7.63 3.34 14.00
C GLN A 128 -8.80 3.27 14.99
N GLU A 129 -9.82 2.47 14.69
CA GLU A 129 -10.93 2.19 15.60
C GLU A 129 -10.51 1.32 16.80
N ASN A 130 -9.35 0.67 16.71
CA ASN A 130 -8.86 -0.29 17.70
C ASN A 130 -8.29 0.38 18.96
N LYS A 131 -9.07 0.33 20.05
CA LYS A 131 -8.72 0.89 21.37
C LYS A 131 -7.99 -0.07 22.32
N ASP A 132 -7.56 -1.23 21.84
CA ASP A 132 -6.89 -2.23 22.66
C ASP A 132 -5.53 -1.73 23.20
N SER A 133 -5.13 -2.21 24.37
CA SER A 133 -3.91 -1.75 25.05
C SER A 133 -2.64 -2.45 24.57
N ASP A 134 -2.75 -3.74 24.27
CA ASP A 134 -1.64 -4.55 23.78
C ASP A 134 -1.84 -4.77 22.28
N LYS A 135 -0.83 -4.43 21.46
CA LYS A 135 -0.86 -4.60 20.00
C LYS A 135 0.46 -5.18 19.51
N ILE A 136 0.38 -6.15 18.61
CA ILE A 136 1.51 -6.70 17.88
C ILE A 136 1.11 -6.75 16.41
N SER A 137 1.88 -6.10 15.54
CA SER A 137 1.71 -6.25 14.10
C SER A 137 2.94 -6.83 13.43
N LEU A 138 2.67 -7.50 12.32
CA LEU A 138 3.62 -8.05 11.39
C LEU A 138 3.23 -7.59 9.99
N THR A 139 4.20 -7.18 9.19
CA THR A 139 4.00 -6.90 7.77
C THR A 139 5.12 -7.53 6.96
N SER A 140 4.74 -8.23 5.91
CA SER A 140 5.65 -8.79 4.90
C SER A 140 5.35 -8.08 3.58
N SER A 141 6.38 -7.54 2.95
CA SER A 141 6.27 -6.89 1.65
C SER A 141 7.29 -7.46 0.68
N CYS A 142 6.86 -7.66 -0.55
CA CYS A 142 7.70 -8.08 -1.67
C CYS A 142 7.52 -7.08 -2.81
N ARG A 143 8.63 -6.64 -3.41
CA ARG A 143 8.65 -5.85 -4.63
C ARG A 143 9.38 -6.64 -5.72
N ALA A 144 8.67 -6.95 -6.80
CA ALA A 144 9.12 -7.86 -7.84
C ALA A 144 9.57 -7.14 -9.12
N GLY A 145 9.18 -5.89 -9.32
CA GLY A 145 9.63 -5.10 -10.45
C GLY A 145 8.79 -3.85 -10.70
N THR A 146 9.07 -3.15 -11.79
CA THR A 146 8.29 -2.01 -12.27
C THR A 146 7.93 -2.17 -13.73
N ILE A 147 6.80 -1.59 -14.12
CA ILE A 147 6.46 -1.38 -15.53
C ILE A 147 6.43 0.13 -15.74
N GLU A 148 7.20 0.65 -16.68
CA GLU A 148 7.23 2.08 -16.96
C GLU A 148 7.32 2.38 -18.46
N PHE A 149 6.99 3.61 -18.83
CA PHE A 149 7.21 4.06 -20.19
C PHE A 149 8.71 4.16 -20.49
N GLN A 150 9.14 3.55 -21.59
CA GLN A 150 10.51 3.67 -22.09
C GLN A 150 10.90 5.12 -22.44
N SER A 151 9.91 5.96 -22.77
CA SER A 151 10.10 7.38 -23.05
C SER A 151 8.93 8.19 -22.54
N GLN A 152 9.16 9.44 -22.14
CA GLN A 152 8.09 10.33 -21.71
C GLN A 152 7.06 10.57 -22.82
N PRO A 153 5.77 10.63 -22.48
CA PRO A 153 4.71 10.92 -23.45
C PRO A 153 4.78 12.35 -23.97
N ARG A 154 4.32 12.53 -25.21
CA ARG A 154 4.33 13.81 -25.92
C ARG A 154 3.00 14.54 -25.72
N LEU A 155 3.08 15.86 -25.58
CA LEU A 155 1.88 16.68 -25.39
C LEU A 155 1.12 16.90 -26.71
N THR A 156 -0.20 17.01 -26.62
CA THR A 156 -1.05 17.47 -27.74
C THR A 156 -0.76 18.93 -28.07
N LEU A 157 -1.13 19.35 -29.28
CA LEU A 157 -0.98 20.74 -29.71
C LEU A 157 -1.79 21.70 -28.81
N GLU A 158 -2.94 21.24 -28.35
CA GLU A 158 -3.87 21.93 -27.46
C GLU A 158 -3.23 22.15 -26.08
N ALA A 159 -2.61 21.12 -25.51
CA ALA A 159 -1.86 21.24 -24.26
C ALA A 159 -0.66 22.19 -24.42
N ILE A 160 0.05 22.11 -25.54
CA ILE A 160 1.17 23.01 -25.86
C ILE A 160 0.70 24.47 -25.99
N LYS A 161 -0.44 24.71 -26.65
CA LYS A 161 -1.07 26.03 -26.77
C LYS A 161 -1.51 26.58 -25.42
N GLU A 162 -2.04 25.75 -24.53
CA GLU A 162 -2.39 26.16 -23.16
C GLU A 162 -1.17 26.69 -22.41
N ILE A 163 -0.03 26.00 -22.52
CA ILE A 163 1.23 26.42 -21.90
C ILE A 163 1.76 27.74 -22.50
N LYS A 164 1.62 27.95 -23.81
CA LYS A 164 2.21 29.12 -24.49
C LYS A 164 1.35 30.36 -24.50
N TYR A 165 0.06 30.20 -24.71
CA TYR A 165 -0.86 31.30 -25.00
C TYR A 165 -2.03 31.37 -24.03
N GLY A 166 -2.27 30.31 -23.25
CA GLY A 166 -3.34 30.23 -22.25
C GLY A 166 -2.87 30.59 -20.85
N GLY A 167 -3.31 29.81 -19.86
CA GLY A 167 -2.96 29.98 -18.44
C GLY A 167 -1.54 29.51 -18.08
N GLY A 168 -0.70 29.19 -19.06
CA GLY A 168 0.66 28.71 -18.81
C GLY A 168 0.68 27.29 -18.25
N PHE A 169 1.73 26.98 -17.49
CA PHE A 169 1.83 25.68 -16.81
C PHE A 169 0.70 25.47 -15.79
N GLU A 170 0.28 26.53 -15.11
CA GLU A 170 -0.84 26.46 -14.16
C GLU A 170 -2.15 26.12 -14.88
N GLY A 171 -2.42 26.73 -16.04
CA GLY A 171 -3.56 26.40 -16.89
C GLY A 171 -3.56 24.93 -17.35
N LEU A 172 -2.39 24.41 -17.73
CA LEU A 172 -2.23 22.99 -18.04
C LEU A 172 -2.62 22.10 -16.85
N CYS A 173 -2.07 22.37 -15.66
CA CYS A 173 -2.33 21.59 -14.46
C CYS A 173 -3.81 21.67 -14.02
N GLN A 174 -4.43 22.84 -14.10
CA GLN A 174 -5.85 23.01 -13.77
C GLN A 174 -6.76 22.20 -14.70
N ARG A 175 -6.38 22.08 -15.97
CA ARG A 175 -7.19 21.37 -16.97
C ARG A 175 -6.97 19.88 -16.96
N TYR A 176 -5.71 19.44 -16.93
CA TYR A 176 -5.34 18.04 -17.15
C TYR A 176 -4.81 17.34 -15.91
N GLY A 177 -4.55 18.05 -14.81
CA GLY A 177 -3.87 17.51 -13.64
C GLY A 177 -2.37 17.81 -13.65
N ASP A 178 -1.79 17.76 -12.46
CA ASP A 178 -0.39 18.11 -12.19
C ASP A 178 0.54 16.88 -12.14
N TYR A 179 -0.04 15.67 -12.16
CA TYR A 179 0.66 14.39 -12.26
C TYR A 179 0.11 13.53 -13.39
N TYR A 180 0.92 12.56 -13.83
CA TYR A 180 0.46 11.46 -14.69
C TYR A 180 1.00 10.13 -14.20
N LEU A 181 0.23 9.07 -14.44
CA LEU A 181 0.64 7.70 -14.16
C LEU A 181 1.72 7.27 -15.15
N ALA A 182 2.95 7.20 -14.67
CA ALA A 182 4.12 6.88 -15.49
C ALA A 182 4.49 5.39 -15.44
N GLY A 183 4.08 4.68 -14.38
CA GLY A 183 4.38 3.26 -14.22
C GLY A 183 3.59 2.57 -13.12
N TYR A 184 3.79 1.27 -13.03
CA TYR A 184 3.28 0.40 -11.97
C TYR A 184 4.45 -0.20 -11.18
N ARG A 185 4.27 -0.38 -9.87
CA ARG A 185 5.13 -1.23 -9.05
C ARG A 185 4.46 -2.58 -8.86
N LEU A 186 5.17 -3.64 -9.20
CA LEU A 186 4.73 -5.03 -9.06
C LEU A 186 5.21 -5.60 -7.72
N GLY A 187 4.38 -6.39 -7.07
CA GLY A 187 4.69 -6.97 -5.77
C GLY A 187 3.49 -7.58 -5.06
N GLY A 188 3.64 -7.71 -3.74
CA GLY A 188 2.58 -8.15 -2.85
C GLY A 188 2.91 -7.78 -1.42
N ASP A 189 1.89 -7.42 -0.67
CA ASP A 189 1.95 -7.05 0.74
C ASP A 189 0.93 -7.86 1.55
N THR A 190 1.38 -8.38 2.69
CA THR A 190 0.55 -9.02 3.70
C THR A 190 0.81 -8.41 5.06
N GLY A 191 -0.23 -8.38 5.90
CA GLY A 191 -0.10 -7.90 7.26
C GLY A 191 -1.07 -8.56 8.20
N ILE A 192 -0.66 -8.63 9.47
CA ILE A 192 -1.46 -9.12 10.59
C ILE A 192 -1.24 -8.21 11.79
N LEU A 193 -2.32 -7.92 12.49
CA LEU A 193 -2.35 -7.29 13.81
C LEU A 193 -3.11 -8.21 14.75
N MET A 194 -2.48 -8.53 15.87
CA MET A 194 -3.15 -9.10 17.02
C MET A 194 -3.19 -8.05 18.13
N SER A 195 -4.35 -7.85 18.73
CA SER A 195 -4.52 -6.94 19.84
C SER A 195 -5.41 -7.49 20.94
N ALA A 196 -5.21 -7.00 22.16
CA ALA A 196 -5.95 -7.44 23.34
C ALA A 196 -6.24 -6.30 24.32
N SER A 197 -7.39 -6.37 24.99
CA SER A 197 -7.79 -5.42 26.05
C SER A 197 -7.77 -6.08 27.44
N GLY A 198 -7.45 -5.31 28.50
CA GLY A 198 -7.56 -5.74 29.92
C GLY A 198 -6.41 -5.29 30.85
N GLN A 199 -6.70 -5.12 32.15
CA GLN A 199 -5.71 -4.75 33.19
C GLN A 199 -5.21 -5.97 33.99
N SER A 200 -3.90 -6.22 33.89
CA SER A 200 -3.03 -6.95 34.82
C SER A 200 -2.75 -8.45 34.64
N ARG A 201 -1.45 -8.72 34.87
CA ARG A 201 -0.67 -9.95 35.12
C ARG A 201 -0.42 -10.92 33.94
N THR A 202 0.88 -11.00 33.67
CA THR A 202 1.63 -11.73 32.66
C THR A 202 1.62 -13.24 32.88
N GLU A 203 1.28 -13.99 31.84
CA GLU A 203 1.88 -15.30 31.51
C GLU A 203 2.35 -15.22 30.06
N ILE A 204 3.34 -16.02 29.70
CA ILE A 204 4.11 -15.90 28.46
C ILE A 204 4.07 -17.28 27.79
N GLU A 205 3.33 -17.42 26.70
CA GLU A 205 3.45 -18.55 25.77
C GLU A 205 4.06 -18.06 24.47
N LYS A 206 5.17 -18.70 24.08
CA LYS A 206 6.02 -18.28 22.97
C LYS A 206 5.57 -18.97 21.68
N TYR A 207 5.13 -18.20 20.69
CA TYR A 207 4.85 -18.69 19.34
C TYR A 207 5.99 -18.33 18.39
N GLY A 208 6.92 -19.26 18.19
CA GLY A 208 8.02 -19.12 17.23
C GLY A 208 7.52 -19.26 15.79
N ILE A 209 8.00 -18.40 14.89
CA ILE A 209 7.63 -18.43 13.46
C ILE A 209 8.90 -18.46 12.64
N THR A 210 9.16 -19.60 12.00
CA THR A 210 10.33 -19.79 11.14
C THR A 210 9.92 -19.58 9.70
N ALA A 211 10.19 -18.40 9.14
CA ALA A 211 10.00 -18.19 7.71
C ALA A 211 11.22 -18.73 6.97
N THR A 212 11.00 -19.72 6.11
CA THR A 212 12.05 -20.21 5.22
C THR A 212 11.69 -19.83 3.80
N VAL A 213 12.37 -18.81 3.26
CA VAL A 213 12.14 -18.39 1.88
C VAL A 213 13.14 -19.12 0.99
N THR A 214 12.63 -19.99 0.11
CA THR A 214 13.44 -20.68 -0.90
C THR A 214 13.06 -20.14 -2.26
N VAL A 215 13.95 -19.37 -2.90
CA VAL A 215 13.74 -18.92 -4.27
C VAL A 215 14.99 -19.22 -5.10
N LEU A 216 14.78 -19.96 -6.19
CA LEU A 216 15.74 -20.27 -7.27
C LEU A 216 17.22 -20.20 -6.87
N LEU A 217 17.74 -21.32 -6.31
CA LEU A 217 19.14 -21.56 -5.96
C LEU A 217 19.73 -20.71 -4.81
N ILE A 218 18.95 -19.84 -4.18
CA ILE A 218 19.34 -19.12 -2.95
C ILE A 218 18.31 -19.40 -1.86
N SER A 219 18.72 -20.17 -0.85
CA SER A 219 17.94 -20.35 0.37
C SER A 219 18.33 -19.23 1.34
N ALA A 220 17.43 -18.27 1.53
CA ALA A 220 17.55 -17.29 2.60
C ALA A 220 16.62 -17.74 3.73
N SER A 221 17.17 -18.48 4.68
CA SER A 221 16.45 -18.85 5.90
C SER A 221 16.79 -17.84 6.99
N GLU A 222 15.82 -17.01 7.36
CA GLU A 222 15.91 -16.22 8.58
C GLU A 222 15.01 -16.87 9.64
N HIS A 223 15.63 -17.48 10.64
CA HIS A 223 14.91 -18.03 11.78
C HIS A 223 14.62 -16.90 12.77
N TRP A 224 13.35 -16.57 12.96
CA TRP A 224 12.93 -15.57 13.94
C TRP A 224 12.17 -16.22 15.09
N GLU A 225 12.80 -16.27 16.26
CA GLU A 225 12.10 -16.55 17.50
C GLU A 225 11.20 -15.34 17.80
N LYS A 226 9.87 -15.53 17.79
CA LYS A 226 8.92 -14.45 18.04
C LYS A 226 8.18 -14.69 19.35
N GLU A 227 8.17 -13.67 20.19
CA GLU A 227 7.26 -13.58 21.31
C GLU A 227 5.93 -13.00 20.81
N PHE A 228 4.88 -13.80 20.83
CA PHE A 228 3.51 -13.31 20.97
C PHE A 228 3.19 -13.39 22.46
N GLN A 229 2.65 -12.32 23.06
CA GLN A 229 2.23 -12.39 24.46
C GLN A 229 0.85 -13.05 24.51
N SER A 230 0.69 -13.99 25.44
CA SER A 230 -0.30 -15.06 25.39
C SER A 230 -1.74 -14.67 25.77
N PHE A 231 -2.63 -15.62 25.50
CA PHE A 231 -4.01 -15.67 25.96
C PHE A 231 -4.08 -15.88 27.47
N ARG A 232 -5.09 -15.26 28.09
CA ARG A 232 -5.61 -15.59 29.41
C ARG A 232 -7.12 -15.54 29.36
N SER A 233 -7.77 -16.41 30.12
CA SER A 233 -9.22 -16.37 30.27
C SER A 233 -9.67 -15.00 30.79
N GLY A 234 -10.71 -14.43 30.17
CA GLY A 234 -11.30 -13.13 30.48
C GLY A 234 -10.81 -11.95 29.63
N ARG A 235 -10.05 -12.17 28.54
CA ARG A 235 -9.58 -11.09 27.64
C ARG A 235 -10.21 -11.21 26.25
N GLN A 236 -10.67 -10.08 25.72
CA GLN A 236 -11.08 -9.98 24.32
C GLN A 236 -9.82 -9.88 23.44
N VAL A 237 -9.68 -10.78 22.47
CA VAL A 237 -8.61 -10.73 21.46
C VAL A 237 -9.19 -10.38 20.10
N ARG A 238 -8.46 -9.54 19.39
CA ARG A 238 -8.80 -9.03 18.07
C ARG A 238 -7.69 -9.36 17.08
N LEU A 239 -8.09 -9.90 15.94
CA LEU A 239 -7.23 -10.19 14.81
C LEU A 239 -7.68 -9.33 13.62
N LEU A 240 -6.78 -8.49 13.12
CA LEU A 240 -6.93 -7.82 11.83
C LEU A 240 -5.85 -8.32 10.89
N GLY A 241 -6.17 -8.45 9.60
CA GLY A 241 -5.16 -8.82 8.61
C GLY A 241 -5.54 -8.39 7.20
N TYR A 242 -4.56 -8.37 6.32
CA TYR A 242 -4.77 -8.11 4.90
C TYR A 242 -3.77 -8.88 4.04
N ASP A 243 -4.18 -9.14 2.80
CA ASP A 243 -3.34 -9.69 1.74
C ASP A 243 -3.76 -9.02 0.42
N THR A 244 -2.86 -8.21 -0.11
CA THR A 244 -3.10 -7.41 -1.32
C THR A 244 -3.21 -8.28 -2.56
N LEU A 245 -2.46 -9.39 -2.62
CA LEU A 245 -2.44 -10.26 -3.80
C LEU A 245 -3.78 -10.98 -3.97
N ASP A 246 -4.35 -11.56 -2.90
CA ASP A 246 -5.67 -12.22 -2.94
C ASP A 246 -6.84 -11.23 -2.75
N ASN A 247 -6.57 -9.93 -2.55
CA ASN A 247 -7.56 -8.92 -2.14
C ASN A 247 -8.39 -9.38 -0.92
N LYS A 248 -7.70 -9.96 0.07
CA LYS A 248 -8.33 -10.55 1.26
C LYS A 248 -8.13 -9.68 2.49
N HIS A 249 -9.17 -9.57 3.30
CA HIS A 249 -9.14 -8.91 4.60
C HIS A 249 -9.65 -9.88 5.68
N TRP A 250 -9.05 -9.81 6.86
CA TRP A 250 -9.47 -10.58 8.03
C TRP A 250 -9.85 -9.62 9.15
N GLN A 251 -10.98 -9.89 9.78
CA GLN A 251 -11.48 -9.16 10.92
C GLN A 251 -12.22 -10.14 11.83
N ASN A 252 -11.50 -10.71 12.79
CA ASN A 252 -12.06 -11.68 13.72
C ASN A 252 -11.77 -11.27 15.16
N PHE A 253 -12.70 -11.61 16.05
CA PHE A 253 -12.64 -11.24 17.46
C PHE A 253 -13.13 -12.41 18.31
N SER A 254 -12.45 -12.70 19.42
CA SER A 254 -12.96 -13.57 20.48
C SER A 254 -13.50 -12.71 21.62
N ALA A 255 -14.74 -12.95 22.05
CA ALA A 255 -15.33 -12.25 23.19
C ALA A 255 -14.76 -12.78 24.51
N ALA A 256 -14.81 -11.97 25.56
CA ALA A 256 -14.40 -12.41 26.90
C ALA A 256 -15.28 -13.59 27.36
N GLY A 257 -14.68 -14.75 27.57
CA GLY A 257 -15.37 -15.99 27.96
C GLY A 257 -15.50 -17.05 26.86
N ASP A 258 -15.15 -16.73 25.61
CA ASP A 258 -14.94 -17.72 24.53
C ASP A 258 -13.53 -18.37 24.63
N ASP A 259 -12.78 -17.99 25.65
CA ASP A 259 -11.37 -18.31 25.85
C ASP A 259 -11.09 -19.81 25.88
N ILE A 260 -12.01 -20.66 26.34
CA ILE A 260 -11.75 -22.10 26.49
C ILE A 260 -11.56 -22.76 25.12
N LYS A 261 -12.39 -22.42 24.12
CA LYS A 261 -12.31 -23.01 22.77
C LYS A 261 -11.07 -22.55 22.02
N GLU A 262 -10.73 -21.26 22.14
CA GLU A 262 -9.50 -20.73 21.55
C GLU A 262 -8.28 -21.28 22.30
N VAL A 263 -8.21 -21.23 23.63
CA VAL A 263 -7.10 -21.80 24.41
C VAL A 263 -6.90 -23.28 24.09
N ASP A 264 -7.96 -24.07 23.95
CA ASP A 264 -7.86 -25.47 23.52
C ASP A 264 -7.33 -25.60 22.08
N ALA A 265 -7.76 -24.75 21.14
CA ALA A 265 -7.25 -24.73 19.77
C ALA A 265 -5.75 -24.38 19.70
N TRP A 266 -5.33 -23.36 20.47
CA TRP A 266 -3.96 -22.89 20.59
C TRP A 266 -3.06 -23.92 21.32
N ALA A 267 -3.57 -24.61 22.34
CA ALA A 267 -2.82 -25.60 23.13
C ALA A 267 -2.75 -27.00 22.47
N CYS A 268 -3.78 -27.44 21.74
CA CYS A 268 -3.88 -28.81 21.21
C CYS A 268 -3.38 -28.98 19.76
N GLY A 269 -2.84 -27.93 19.14
CA GLY A 269 -2.06 -28.07 17.90
C GLY A 269 -2.77 -28.76 16.72
N GLY A 270 -4.06 -28.50 16.50
CA GLY A 270 -4.66 -28.70 15.17
C GLY A 270 -5.67 -29.84 14.97
N SER A 271 -6.13 -30.57 15.99
CA SER A 271 -6.98 -31.76 15.72
C SER A 271 -8.45 -31.48 15.42
N ALA A 272 -8.98 -30.29 15.75
CA ALA A 272 -10.35 -29.87 15.43
C ALA A 272 -10.47 -28.33 15.50
N VAL A 273 -9.58 -27.63 14.81
CA VAL A 273 -9.62 -26.17 14.78
C VAL A 273 -10.68 -25.76 13.76
N ASP A 274 -11.83 -25.27 14.24
CA ASP A 274 -12.87 -24.70 13.38
C ASP A 274 -12.24 -23.65 12.46
N SER A 275 -12.63 -23.66 11.17
CA SER A 275 -12.09 -22.76 10.14
C SER A 275 -12.32 -21.26 10.42
N ASN A 276 -13.06 -20.93 11.48
CA ASN A 276 -13.37 -19.58 11.93
C ASN A 276 -12.67 -19.19 13.25
N SER A 277 -11.66 -19.97 13.69
CA SER A 277 -10.88 -19.63 14.89
C SER A 277 -9.79 -18.59 14.58
N LEU A 278 -9.39 -17.84 15.62
CA LEU A 278 -8.29 -16.89 15.51
C LEU A 278 -6.97 -17.57 15.14
N LEU A 279 -6.76 -18.79 15.60
CA LEU A 279 -5.58 -19.59 15.24
C LEU A 279 -5.56 -19.94 13.75
N ALA A 280 -6.69 -20.41 13.19
CA ALA A 280 -6.78 -20.77 11.78
C ALA A 280 -6.46 -19.56 10.88
N ASP A 281 -7.02 -18.40 11.20
CA ASP A 281 -6.74 -17.17 10.45
C ASP A 281 -5.31 -16.66 10.65
N THR A 282 -4.79 -16.73 11.87
CA THR A 282 -3.38 -16.37 12.15
C THR A 282 -2.46 -17.23 11.30
N ASN A 283 -2.65 -18.55 11.31
CA ASN A 283 -1.86 -19.47 10.48
C ASN A 283 -2.04 -19.18 8.98
N ALA A 284 -3.26 -18.93 8.54
CA ALA A 284 -3.55 -18.62 7.14
C ALA A 284 -2.85 -17.33 6.66
N ILE A 285 -2.80 -16.28 7.49
CA ILE A 285 -2.10 -15.03 7.17
C ILE A 285 -0.58 -15.23 7.23
N MET A 286 -0.10 -16.00 8.21
CA MET A 286 1.33 -16.29 8.35
C MET A 286 1.88 -17.07 7.17
N THR A 287 1.24 -18.17 6.78
CA THR A 287 1.65 -18.95 5.59
C THR A 287 1.66 -18.08 4.33
N ARG A 288 0.69 -17.17 4.16
CA ARG A 288 0.66 -16.22 3.05
C ARG A 288 1.81 -15.21 3.10
N SER A 289 2.18 -14.77 4.30
CA SER A 289 3.27 -13.81 4.52
C SER A 289 4.64 -14.43 4.27
N GLU A 290 4.81 -15.71 4.61
CA GLU A 290 6.02 -16.48 4.36
C GLU A 290 6.20 -16.78 2.85
N ASN A 291 5.10 -17.07 2.16
CA ASN A 291 5.13 -17.45 0.75
C ASN A 291 4.84 -16.28 -0.21
N ILE A 292 4.85 -15.02 0.26
CA ILE A 292 4.45 -13.87 -0.57
C ILE A 292 5.34 -13.72 -1.81
N LEU A 293 6.64 -13.98 -1.68
CA LEU A 293 7.57 -13.92 -2.80
C LEU A 293 7.29 -15.01 -3.83
N GLU A 294 7.07 -16.26 -3.40
CA GLU A 294 6.71 -17.37 -4.29
C GLU A 294 5.40 -17.08 -5.02
N ARG A 295 4.38 -16.61 -4.31
CA ARG A 295 3.07 -16.26 -4.89
C ARG A 295 3.15 -15.14 -5.93
N VAL A 296 3.97 -14.12 -5.67
CA VAL A 296 4.20 -13.03 -6.64
C VAL A 296 4.94 -13.57 -7.87
N SER A 297 5.94 -14.43 -7.68
CA SER A 297 6.65 -15.08 -8.78
C SER A 297 5.73 -15.97 -9.62
N GLU A 298 4.86 -16.77 -8.99
CA GLU A 298 3.89 -17.63 -9.69
C GLU A 298 2.97 -16.83 -10.63
N VAL A 299 2.53 -15.64 -10.20
CA VAL A 299 1.71 -14.76 -11.05
C VAL A 299 2.52 -14.28 -12.26
N LEU A 300 3.75 -13.80 -12.05
CA LEU A 300 4.60 -13.34 -13.16
C LEU A 300 4.96 -14.49 -14.13
N GLU A 301 5.29 -15.66 -13.60
CA GLU A 301 5.62 -16.85 -14.39
C GLU A 301 4.43 -17.35 -15.22
N ARG A 302 3.20 -17.28 -14.67
CA ARG A 302 1.98 -17.65 -15.38
C ARG A 302 1.76 -16.80 -16.63
N HIS A 303 2.10 -15.52 -16.56
CA HIS A 303 2.05 -14.62 -17.71
C HIS A 303 3.27 -14.76 -18.64
N GLY A 304 4.38 -15.31 -18.14
CA GLY A 304 5.59 -15.56 -18.92
C GLY A 304 6.41 -14.30 -19.24
N TYR A 305 6.10 -13.17 -18.59
CA TYR A 305 6.78 -11.89 -18.85
C TYR A 305 8.20 -11.87 -18.30
N ARG A 306 9.13 -11.36 -19.09
CA ARG A 306 10.56 -11.31 -18.75
C ARG A 306 11.06 -9.89 -18.55
N ASN A 307 12.17 -9.77 -17.81
CA ASN A 307 12.87 -8.50 -17.68
C ASN A 307 13.24 -7.92 -19.06
N GLY A 308 12.97 -6.62 -19.27
CA GLY A 308 13.17 -5.89 -20.52
C GLY A 308 12.08 -6.12 -21.56
N GLU A 309 11.05 -6.91 -21.26
CA GLU A 309 9.94 -7.13 -22.18
C GLU A 309 9.05 -5.90 -22.28
N SER A 310 8.58 -5.61 -23.49
CA SER A 310 7.62 -4.54 -23.73
C SER A 310 6.21 -5.09 -23.66
N LEU A 311 5.45 -4.62 -22.68
CA LEU A 311 4.06 -4.99 -22.48
C LEU A 311 3.12 -4.08 -23.27
N THR A 312 1.96 -4.61 -23.63
CA THR A 312 0.82 -3.87 -24.16
C THR A 312 -0.04 -3.33 -23.02
N TYR A 313 -0.94 -2.39 -23.31
CA TYR A 313 -1.92 -1.92 -22.32
C TYR A 313 -2.78 -3.05 -21.75
N VAL A 314 -3.25 -3.97 -22.60
CA VAL A 314 -4.07 -5.10 -22.18
C VAL A 314 -3.33 -5.97 -21.18
N GLN A 315 -2.06 -6.28 -21.45
CA GLN A 315 -1.22 -7.06 -20.54
C GLN A 315 -0.97 -6.34 -19.20
N CYS A 316 -0.80 -5.01 -19.22
CA CYS A 316 -0.72 -4.24 -17.99
C CYS A 316 -2.04 -4.27 -17.20
N GLU A 317 -3.18 -4.15 -17.88
CA GLU A 317 -4.52 -4.21 -17.27
C GLU A 317 -4.78 -5.57 -16.61
N GLU A 318 -4.37 -6.67 -17.26
CA GLU A 318 -4.42 -8.02 -16.70
C GLU A 318 -3.63 -8.12 -15.38
N LEU A 319 -2.41 -7.58 -15.35
CA LEU A 319 -1.60 -7.58 -14.12
C LEU A 319 -2.26 -6.77 -13.00
N VAL A 320 -2.88 -5.62 -13.31
CA VAL A 320 -3.64 -4.84 -12.31
C VAL A 320 -4.80 -5.68 -11.75
N GLN A 321 -5.56 -6.35 -12.60
CA GLN A 321 -6.71 -7.18 -12.19
C GLN A 321 -6.31 -8.40 -11.35
N GLU A 322 -5.14 -9.00 -11.63
CA GLU A 322 -4.55 -10.08 -10.85
C GLU A 322 -4.10 -9.62 -9.45
N GLY A 323 -4.00 -8.31 -9.20
CA GLY A 323 -3.65 -7.74 -7.89
C GLY A 323 -2.15 -7.71 -7.59
N ILE A 324 -1.30 -7.96 -8.59
CA ILE A 324 0.16 -7.88 -8.45
C ILE A 324 0.67 -6.42 -8.50
N VAL A 325 -0.13 -5.48 -8.98
CA VAL A 325 0.21 -4.06 -8.94
C VAL A 325 -0.08 -3.52 -7.53
N VAL A 326 0.97 -3.29 -6.75
CA VAL A 326 0.87 -2.80 -5.37
C VAL A 326 0.89 -1.29 -5.25
N GLU A 327 1.54 -0.59 -6.21
CA GLU A 327 1.61 0.86 -6.21
C GLU A 327 1.51 1.43 -7.64
N LEU A 328 0.83 2.57 -7.76
CA LEU A 328 0.87 3.44 -8.93
C LEU A 328 2.02 4.43 -8.80
N LEU A 329 2.86 4.54 -9.84
CA LEU A 329 4.01 5.44 -9.87
C LEU A 329 3.67 6.68 -10.70
N LEU A 330 3.45 7.81 -10.04
CA LEU A 330 3.10 9.06 -10.69
C LEU A 330 4.32 9.98 -10.80
N GLN A 331 4.42 10.63 -11.95
CA GLN A 331 5.43 11.65 -12.22
C GLN A 331 4.77 13.01 -12.38
N PRO A 332 5.38 14.08 -11.86
CA PRO A 332 4.83 15.42 -12.01
C PRO A 332 4.95 15.90 -13.46
N MET A 333 3.91 16.57 -13.95
CA MET A 333 3.87 17.18 -15.29
C MET A 333 5.02 18.16 -15.51
N SER A 334 5.49 18.81 -14.44
CA SER A 334 6.61 19.76 -14.48
C SER A 334 7.93 19.15 -14.98
N ARG A 335 8.08 17.82 -14.90
CA ARG A 335 9.27 17.08 -15.35
C ARG A 335 9.17 16.56 -16.79
N LEU A 336 8.04 16.76 -17.46
CA LEU A 336 7.91 16.41 -18.87
C LEU A 336 8.78 17.31 -19.73
N ARG A 337 9.52 16.70 -20.66
CA ARG A 337 10.40 17.41 -21.59
C ARG A 337 9.66 18.51 -22.35
N ASP A 338 8.46 18.21 -22.84
CA ASP A 338 7.65 19.17 -23.59
C ASP A 338 7.21 20.34 -22.70
N VAL A 339 6.82 20.08 -21.45
CA VAL A 339 6.49 21.16 -20.51
C VAL A 339 7.70 22.06 -20.26
N ILE A 340 8.88 21.47 -20.01
CA ILE A 340 10.12 22.24 -19.79
C ILE A 340 10.47 23.07 -21.03
N LEU A 341 10.35 22.48 -22.22
CA LEU A 341 10.62 23.15 -23.49
C LEU A 341 9.67 24.33 -23.71
N TRP A 342 8.37 24.07 -23.68
CA TRP A 342 7.35 25.07 -24.01
C TRP A 342 7.13 26.09 -22.89
N ARG A 343 7.61 25.86 -21.67
CA ARG A 343 7.68 26.93 -20.65
C ARG A 343 8.81 27.93 -20.89
N ASN A 344 9.93 27.49 -21.45
CA ASN A 344 11.16 28.30 -21.49
C ASN A 344 11.45 28.91 -22.88
N GLU A 345 11.01 28.27 -23.96
CA GLU A 345 11.26 28.79 -25.30
C GLU A 345 10.46 30.06 -25.62
N ARG A 346 10.99 30.94 -26.45
CA ARG A 346 10.24 32.10 -26.98
C ARG A 346 9.63 31.84 -28.37
N ASN A 347 9.72 30.60 -28.84
CA ASN A 347 9.23 30.18 -30.15
C ASN A 347 7.71 30.27 -30.22
N ILE A 348 7.20 30.71 -31.37
CA ILE A 348 5.79 30.64 -31.75
C ILE A 348 5.55 29.22 -32.28
N ILE A 349 4.45 28.58 -31.86
CA ILE A 349 4.09 27.21 -32.24
C ILE A 349 3.63 27.15 -33.70
#